data_AF-A0A522KR43-F1
#
_entry.id   AF-A0A522KR43-F1
#
_cell.length_a   1.000
_cell.length_b   1.000
_cell.length_c   1.000
_cell.angle_alpha   90.00
_cell.angle_beta   90.00
_cell.angle_gamma   90.00
#
_symmetry.space_group_name_H-M   'P 1'
#
loop_
_entity.id
_entity.type
_entity.pdbx_description
1 polymer ?
#
loop_
_entity_poly.entity_id
_entity_poly.type
_entity_poly.pdbx_seq_one_letter_code
_entity_poly.pdbx_strand_id
1 'polypeptide(L)'
;MSSIHPAAPEMALTNRLRRPLRDMLALLPQLPTTETGVPDYAEADADLLVSLAESAELVLQIIHDGVSSIGLLNALTAQRIADGELRAEHIVAVGRLQVELGEALAYAYALAVACRRHTADYIARGTGSTGQRQPGGRCT
;
A
#
# COMPACT_ATOMS: atom_id res chain seq x y z
N MET A 1 40.06 10.62 3.93
CA MET A 1 38.73 10.90 3.37
C MET A 1 37.88 9.65 3.57
N SER A 2 37.12 9.60 4.67
CA SER A 2 36.25 8.45 4.98
C SER A 2 34.95 8.61 4.19
N SER A 3 34.73 7.72 3.22
CA SER A 3 33.45 7.61 2.51
C SER A 3 32.47 6.89 3.42
N ILE A 4 31.49 7.63 3.94
CA ILE A 4 30.30 7.09 4.60
C ILE A 4 29.45 6.49 3.48
N HIS A 5 29.42 5.16 3.36
CA HIS A 5 28.39 4.48 2.56
C HIS A 5 27.03 4.72 3.22
N PRO A 6 26.01 5.21 2.49
CA PRO A 6 24.69 5.40 3.07
C PRO A 6 24.04 4.04 3.33
N ALA A 7 23.39 3.91 4.48
CA ALA A 7 22.56 2.78 4.91
C ALA A 7 21.25 2.63 4.08
N ALA A 8 21.33 2.83 2.76
CA ALA A 8 20.19 2.85 1.83
C ALA A 8 19.90 1.54 1.07
N PRO A 9 20.82 0.57 0.86
CA PRO A 9 20.49 -0.60 0.04
C PRO A 9 19.63 -1.63 0.79
N GLU A 10 19.69 -1.68 2.12
CA GLU A 10 19.03 -2.71 2.92
C GLU A 10 17.50 -2.47 3.01
N MET A 11 17.06 -1.25 3.31
CA MET A 11 15.63 -0.89 3.28
C MET A 11 14.99 -1.10 1.90
N ALA A 12 15.72 -0.75 0.83
CA ALA A 12 15.24 -0.93 -0.54
C ALA A 12 15.11 -2.41 -0.94
N LEU A 13 15.96 -3.29 -0.40
CA LEU A 13 15.89 -4.73 -0.63
C LEU A 13 14.74 -5.37 0.15
N THR A 14 14.56 -4.99 1.42
CA THR A 14 13.48 -5.52 2.27
C THR A 14 12.10 -5.15 1.72
N ASN A 15 11.94 -3.95 1.17
CA ASN A 15 10.70 -3.55 0.50
C ASN A 15 10.40 -4.40 -0.75
N ARG A 16 11.43 -4.86 -1.48
CA ARG A 16 11.24 -5.72 -2.68
C ARG A 16 10.79 -7.14 -2.36
N LEU A 17 11.01 -7.62 -1.12
CA LEU A 17 10.53 -8.94 -0.67
C LEU A 17 9.09 -8.89 -0.17
N ARG A 18 8.59 -7.72 0.25
CA ARG A 18 7.18 -7.53 0.62
C ARG A 18 6.30 -7.68 -0.61
N ARG A 19 5.09 -8.20 -0.41
CA ARG A 19 4.05 -8.30 -1.46
C ARG A 19 2.90 -7.39 -1.03
N PRO A 20 3.09 -6.05 -1.01
CA PRO A 20 2.20 -5.14 -0.29
C PRO A 20 0.75 -5.21 -0.78
N LEU A 21 0.50 -5.46 -2.07
CA LEU A 21 -0.84 -5.70 -2.59
C LEU A 21 -1.47 -6.98 -2.00
N ARG A 22 -0.70 -8.08 -1.94
CA ARG A 22 -1.16 -9.33 -1.33
C ARG A 22 -1.43 -9.14 0.16
N ASP A 23 -0.52 -8.45 0.85
CA ASP A 23 -0.62 -8.20 2.28
C ASP A 23 -1.88 -7.34 2.57
N MET A 24 -2.08 -6.26 1.83
CA MET A 24 -3.30 -5.43 1.91
C MET A 24 -4.57 -6.25 1.67
N LEU A 25 -4.61 -7.06 0.60
CA LEU A 25 -5.76 -7.91 0.28
C LEU A 25 -6.02 -8.99 1.36
N ALA A 26 -4.99 -9.44 2.07
CA ALA A 26 -5.12 -10.39 3.17
C ALA A 26 -5.61 -9.73 4.47
N LEU A 27 -5.31 -8.45 4.68
CA LEU A 27 -5.72 -7.68 5.84
C LEU A 27 -7.14 -7.10 5.71
N LEU A 28 -7.58 -6.75 4.49
CA LEU A 28 -8.91 -6.18 4.24
C LEU A 28 -10.07 -7.01 4.82
N PRO A 29 -10.14 -8.35 4.67
CA PRO A 29 -11.23 -9.16 5.24
C PRO A 29 -11.23 -9.22 6.77
N GLN A 30 -10.15 -8.82 7.42
CA GLN A 30 -10.03 -8.82 8.88
C GLN A 30 -10.57 -7.51 9.49
N LEU A 31 -10.82 -6.49 8.66
CA LEU A 31 -11.31 -5.21 9.11
C LEU A 31 -12.78 -5.35 9.55
N PRO A 32 -13.13 -4.98 10.79
CA PRO A 32 -14.52 -4.93 11.21
C PRO A 32 -15.34 -4.04 10.27
N THR A 33 -16.60 -4.37 10.08
CA THR A 33 -17.52 -3.60 9.25
C THR A 33 -18.77 -3.26 10.05
N THR A 34 -19.31 -2.08 9.80
CA THR A 34 -20.60 -1.66 10.32
C THR A 34 -21.73 -2.47 9.67
N GLU A 35 -22.96 -2.33 10.18
CA GLU A 35 -24.16 -2.94 9.59
C GLU A 35 -24.39 -2.53 8.12
N THR A 36 -23.84 -1.39 7.69
CA THR A 36 -23.91 -0.91 6.31
C THR A 36 -22.77 -1.44 5.42
N GLY A 37 -21.90 -2.30 5.94
CA GLY A 37 -20.78 -2.90 5.20
C GLY A 37 -19.58 -1.96 4.99
N VAL A 38 -19.51 -0.84 5.71
CA VAL A 38 -18.38 0.10 5.65
C VAL A 38 -17.38 -0.27 6.75
N PRO A 39 -16.07 -0.11 6.55
CA PRO A 39 -15.08 -0.31 7.61
C PRO A 39 -15.41 0.43 8.91
N ASP A 40 -15.41 -0.30 10.01
CA ASP A 40 -15.49 0.25 11.36
C ASP A 40 -14.08 0.39 11.95
N TYR A 41 -13.47 1.56 11.73
CA TYR A 41 -12.12 1.84 12.19
C TYR A 41 -12.02 2.06 13.71
N ALA A 42 -13.13 2.32 14.40
CA ALA A 42 -13.12 2.53 15.84
C ALA A 42 -13.03 1.20 16.59
N GLU A 43 -13.66 0.15 16.06
CA GLU A 43 -13.64 -1.21 16.61
C GLU A 43 -12.45 -2.06 16.12
N ALA A 44 -11.71 -1.59 15.12
CA ALA A 44 -10.57 -2.32 14.55
C ALA A 44 -9.36 -2.36 15.50
N ASP A 45 -8.62 -3.48 15.45
CA ASP A 45 -7.31 -3.59 16.11
C ASP A 45 -6.33 -2.56 15.53
N ALA A 46 -5.69 -1.77 16.39
CA ALA A 46 -4.72 -0.75 15.98
C ALA A 46 -3.52 -1.34 15.22
N ASP A 47 -3.03 -2.54 15.58
CA ASP A 47 -1.93 -3.20 14.85
C ASP A 47 -2.35 -3.59 13.42
N LEU A 48 -3.62 -4.00 13.25
CA LEU A 48 -4.21 -4.26 11.94
C LEU A 48 -4.28 -2.97 11.12
N LEU A 49 -4.77 -1.88 11.69
CA LEU A 49 -4.88 -0.58 11.01
C LEU A 49 -3.50 -0.04 10.58
N VAL A 50 -2.48 -0.14 11.43
CA VAL A 50 -1.11 0.25 11.07
C VAL A 50 -0.59 -0.60 9.91
N SER A 51 -0.72 -1.92 10.01
CA SER A 51 -0.24 -2.86 8.97
C SER A 51 -0.95 -2.64 7.63
N LEU A 52 -2.25 -2.33 7.68
CA LEU A 52 -3.06 -2.04 6.51
C LEU A 52 -2.66 -0.71 5.87
N ALA A 53 -2.44 0.33 6.66
CA ALA A 53 -1.96 1.63 6.19
C ALA A 53 -0.60 1.51 5.50
N GLU A 54 0.37 0.83 6.13
CA GLU A 54 1.69 0.60 5.53
C GLU A 54 1.60 -0.15 4.20
N SER A 55 0.79 -1.21 4.15
CA SER A 55 0.62 -1.99 2.92
C SER A 55 -0.03 -1.15 1.82
N ALA A 56 -1.04 -0.34 2.16
CA ALA A 56 -1.71 0.55 1.23
C ALA A 56 -0.80 1.69 0.71
N GLU A 57 0.02 2.29 1.58
CA GLU A 57 1.01 3.31 1.19
C GLU A 57 2.09 2.74 0.26
N LEU A 58 2.54 1.51 0.51
CA LEU A 58 3.50 0.84 -0.37
C LEU A 58 2.88 0.48 -1.73
N VAL A 59 1.62 0.02 -1.74
CA VAL A 59 0.86 -0.18 -3.00
C VAL A 59 0.74 1.13 -3.77
N LEU A 60 0.40 2.22 -3.07
CA LEU A 60 0.26 3.55 -3.66
C LEU A 60 1.55 3.97 -4.38
N GLN A 61 2.68 3.86 -3.70
CA GLN A 61 3.98 4.20 -4.26
C GLN A 61 4.31 3.36 -5.50
N ILE A 62 4.15 2.03 -5.42
CA ILE A 62 4.47 1.11 -6.52
C ILE A 62 3.60 1.39 -7.75
N ILE A 63 2.29 1.57 -7.57
CA ILE A 63 1.38 1.84 -8.69
C ILE A 63 1.67 3.21 -9.29
N HIS A 64 1.92 4.24 -8.47
CA HIS A 64 2.26 5.58 -8.96
C HIS A 64 3.53 5.57 -9.84
N ASP A 65 4.58 4.89 -9.38
CA ASP A 65 5.85 4.75 -10.13
C ASP A 65 5.65 3.93 -11.42
N GLY A 66 4.83 2.88 -11.36
CA GLY A 66 4.44 2.07 -12.51
C GLY A 66 3.67 2.87 -13.56
N VAL A 67 2.64 3.63 -13.17
CA VAL A 67 1.83 4.48 -14.06
C VAL A 67 2.70 5.54 -14.74
N SER A 68 3.62 6.15 -13.99
CA SER A 68 4.59 7.13 -14.52
C SER A 68 5.50 6.49 -15.57
N SER A 69 6.00 5.28 -15.30
CA SER A 69 6.85 4.53 -16.22
C SER A 69 6.11 4.11 -17.50
N ILE A 70 4.84 3.70 -17.38
CA ILE A 70 3.97 3.38 -18.53
C ILE A 70 3.76 4.64 -19.39
N GLY A 71 3.57 5.81 -18.79
CA GLY A 71 3.46 7.08 -19.52
C GLY A 71 4.68 7.35 -20.40
N LEU A 72 5.89 7.14 -19.86
CA LEU A 72 7.13 7.27 -20.62
C LEU A 72 7.22 6.25 -21.78
N LEU A 73 6.87 4.98 -21.51
CA LEU A 73 6.86 3.94 -22.56
C LEU A 73 5.86 4.29 -23.68
N ASN A 74 4.67 4.75 -23.33
CA ASN A 74 3.66 5.18 -24.29
C ASN A 74 4.20 6.30 -25.20
N ALA A 75 4.84 7.31 -24.62
CA ALA A 75 5.46 8.41 -25.37
C ALA A 75 6.52 7.91 -26.36
N LEU A 76 7.36 6.95 -25.96
CA LEU A 76 8.40 6.36 -26.81
C LEU A 76 7.81 5.49 -27.94
N THR A 77 6.65 4.88 -27.71
CA THR A 77 5.99 4.02 -28.71
C THR A 77 5.09 4.76 -29.70
N ALA A 78 4.83 6.07 -29.48
CA ALA A 78 3.87 6.84 -30.26
C ALA A 78 4.16 6.82 -31.77
N GLN A 79 5.43 7.01 -32.17
CA GLN A 79 5.82 7.02 -33.58
C GLN A 79 5.58 5.66 -34.25
N ARG A 80 5.87 4.56 -33.55
CA ARG A 80 5.68 3.20 -34.06
C ARG A 80 4.20 2.87 -34.29
N ILE A 81 3.29 3.54 -33.59
CA ILE A 81 1.84 3.44 -33.85
C ILE A 81 1.47 4.24 -35.10
N ALA A 82 2.00 5.45 -35.24
CA ALA A 82 1.78 6.27 -36.43
C ALA A 82 2.28 5.58 -37.71
N ASP A 83 3.40 4.86 -37.60
CA ASP A 83 3.99 4.08 -38.68
C ASP A 83 3.28 2.73 -38.92
N GLY A 84 2.26 2.39 -38.11
CA GLY A 84 1.48 1.16 -38.23
C GLY A 84 2.18 -0.12 -37.73
N GLU A 85 3.37 0.00 -37.15
CA GLU A 85 4.11 -1.15 -36.57
C GLU A 85 3.48 -1.67 -35.27
N LEU A 86 2.80 -0.78 -34.54
CA LEU A 86 2.06 -1.12 -33.32
C LEU A 86 0.57 -0.86 -33.51
N ARG A 87 -0.23 -1.87 -33.20
CA ARG A 87 -1.69 -1.73 -33.24
C ARG A 87 -2.16 -0.81 -32.11
N ALA A 88 -2.97 0.18 -32.45
CA ALA A 88 -3.51 1.15 -31.49
C ALA A 88 -4.34 0.50 -30.36
N GLU A 89 -4.90 -0.68 -30.58
CA GLU A 89 -5.68 -1.43 -29.58
C GLU A 89 -4.89 -1.75 -28.30
N HIS A 90 -3.57 -1.96 -28.41
CA HIS A 90 -2.73 -2.24 -27.24
C HIS A 90 -2.60 -1.01 -26.35
N ILE A 91 -2.46 0.19 -26.93
CA ILE A 91 -2.43 1.44 -26.17
C ILE A 91 -3.80 1.73 -25.54
N VAL A 92 -4.89 1.44 -26.24
CA VAL A 92 -6.23 1.57 -25.66
C VAL A 92 -6.40 0.65 -24.45
N ALA A 93 -5.94 -0.60 -24.54
CA ALA A 93 -5.98 -1.54 -23.42
C ALA A 93 -5.13 -1.07 -22.23
N VAL A 94 -3.92 -0.56 -22.50
CA VAL A 94 -3.05 0.03 -21.47
C VAL A 94 -3.70 1.26 -20.83
N GLY A 95 -4.28 2.16 -21.62
CA GLY A 95 -4.97 3.34 -21.11
C GLY A 95 -6.15 2.98 -20.20
N ARG A 96 -6.95 1.96 -20.56
CA ARG A 96 -8.01 1.44 -19.69
C ARG A 96 -7.46 0.89 -18.38
N LEU A 97 -6.37 0.12 -18.43
CA LEU A 97 -5.71 -0.37 -17.23
C LEU A 97 -5.22 0.78 -16.33
N GLN A 98 -4.64 1.84 -16.90
CA GLN A 98 -4.20 3.01 -16.13
C GLN A 98 -5.35 3.71 -15.40
N VAL A 99 -6.56 3.74 -15.98
CA VAL A 99 -7.76 4.26 -15.32
C VAL A 99 -8.12 3.41 -14.09
N GLU A 100 -8.21 2.07 -14.24
CA GLU A 100 -8.51 1.17 -13.13
C GLU A 100 -7.46 1.24 -12.01
N LEU A 101 -6.18 1.40 -12.38
CA LEU A 101 -5.10 1.61 -11.42
C LEU A 101 -5.24 2.95 -10.69
N GLY A 102 -5.73 3.99 -11.36
CA GLY A 102 -6.04 5.29 -10.76
C GLY A 102 -7.15 5.21 -9.70
N GLU A 103 -8.21 4.47 -9.99
CA GLU A 103 -9.29 4.21 -9.02
C GLU A 103 -8.78 3.41 -7.81
N ALA A 104 -7.97 2.37 -8.05
CA ALA A 104 -7.35 1.59 -6.98
C ALA A 104 -6.41 2.45 -6.10
N LEU A 105 -5.64 3.37 -6.70
CA LEU A 105 -4.80 4.34 -5.98
C LEU A 105 -5.63 5.23 -5.07
N ALA A 106 -6.75 5.78 -5.58
CA ALA A 106 -7.63 6.64 -4.81
C ALA A 106 -8.22 5.91 -3.59
N TYR A 107 -8.67 4.67 -3.78
CA TYR A 107 -9.16 3.83 -2.67
C TYR A 107 -8.06 3.52 -1.65
N ALA A 108 -6.88 3.07 -2.11
CA ALA A 108 -5.75 2.76 -1.23
C ALA A 108 -5.31 3.98 -0.42
N TYR A 109 -5.30 5.17 -1.03
CA TYR A 109 -5.01 6.43 -0.35
C TYR A 109 -6.04 6.74 0.74
N ALA A 110 -7.33 6.69 0.42
CA ALA A 110 -8.41 6.96 1.37
C ALA A 110 -8.37 5.99 2.56
N LEU A 111 -8.12 4.71 2.28
CA LEU A 111 -7.97 3.66 3.29
C LEU A 111 -6.76 3.94 4.21
N ALA A 112 -5.60 4.26 3.64
CA ALA A 112 -4.39 4.57 4.41
C ALA A 112 -4.62 5.77 5.32
N VAL A 113 -5.18 6.86 4.80
CA VAL A 113 -5.49 8.08 5.57
C VAL A 113 -6.46 7.76 6.72
N ALA A 114 -7.52 6.99 6.46
CA ALA A 114 -8.48 6.61 7.49
C ALA A 114 -7.83 5.77 8.60
N CYS A 115 -7.01 4.78 8.23
CA CYS A 115 -6.26 3.97 9.20
C CYS A 115 -5.33 4.85 10.04
N ARG A 116 -4.52 5.70 9.41
CA ARG A 116 -3.57 6.60 10.09
C ARG A 116 -4.26 7.55 11.07
N ARG A 117 -5.45 8.06 10.71
CA ARG A 117 -6.24 8.93 11.59
C ARG A 117 -6.65 8.22 12.88
N HIS A 118 -6.99 6.94 12.81
CA HIS A 118 -7.43 6.16 13.97
C HIS A 118 -6.26 5.55 14.77
N THR A 119 -5.05 5.60 14.23
CA THR A 119 -3.84 5.15 14.92
C THR A 119 -2.88 6.30 15.27
N ALA A 120 -3.33 7.56 15.23
CA ALA A 120 -2.46 8.73 15.40
C ALA A 120 -1.71 8.73 16.75
N ASP A 121 -2.39 8.29 17.81
CA ASP A 121 -1.84 8.23 19.18
C ASP A 121 -1.41 6.81 19.59
N TYR A 122 -1.41 5.86 18.66
CA TYR A 122 -1.09 4.46 18.95
C TYR A 122 0.41 4.25 19.14
N ILE A 123 0.80 3.58 20.23
CA ILE A 123 2.16 3.10 20.47
C ILE A 123 2.17 1.59 20.23
N ALA A 124 2.90 1.15 19.22
CA ALA A 124 3.00 -0.26 18.84
C ALA A 124 3.46 -1.13 20.02
N ARG A 125 2.82 -2.30 20.18
CA ARG A 125 3.30 -3.32 21.11
C ARG A 125 4.63 -3.87 20.57
N GLY A 126 5.74 -3.37 21.11
CA GLY A 126 7.08 -3.73 20.66
C GLY A 126 7.26 -5.25 20.58
N THR A 127 7.88 -5.71 19.49
CA THR A 127 8.44 -7.06 19.37
C THR A 127 9.53 -7.25 20.43
N GLY A 128 9.14 -7.68 21.63
CA GLY A 128 10.05 -7.85 22.76
C GLY A 128 9.45 -8.65 23.91
N SER A 129 10.02 -9.84 24.09
CA SER A 129 10.06 -10.68 25.30
C SER A 129 8.94 -11.71 25.52
N THR A 130 9.36 -12.96 25.31
CA THR A 130 8.91 -14.16 25.97
C THR A 130 8.70 -13.93 27.47
N GLY A 131 7.48 -14.19 27.95
CA GLY A 131 7.19 -14.56 29.34
C GLY A 131 7.22 -13.44 30.38
N GLN A 132 6.04 -12.94 30.75
CA GLN A 132 5.42 -13.19 32.05
C GLN A 132 3.99 -12.61 32.03
N ARG A 133 2.97 -13.48 32.11
CA ARG A 133 1.60 -13.05 32.46
C ARG A 133 1.60 -12.65 33.94
N GLN A 134 0.94 -11.53 34.27
CA GLN A 134 0.36 -11.34 35.59
C GLN A 134 -1.10 -10.89 35.46
N PRO A 135 -2.03 -11.46 36.25
CA PRO A 135 -3.47 -11.27 36.08
C PRO A 135 -4.02 -10.17 36.98
N GLY A 136 -5.08 -9.52 36.52
CA GLY A 136 -6.08 -8.89 37.39
C GLY A 136 -5.97 -7.38 37.55
N GLY A 137 -6.90 -6.68 36.91
CA GLY A 137 -7.21 -5.28 37.20
C GLY A 137 -8.49 -4.85 36.49
N ARG A 138 -9.64 -5.05 37.12
CA ARG A 138 -10.91 -4.42 36.71
C ARG A 138 -10.80 -2.93 37.01
N CYS A 139 -11.09 -2.06 36.04
CA CYS A 139 -11.44 -0.67 36.33
C CYS A 139 -12.97 -0.57 36.43
N THR A 140 -13.41 -0.20 37.62
CA THR A 140 -14.69 0.47 37.90
C THR A 140 -14.73 1.84 37.27
#